data_AF-A0A1G2VPR6-F1
#
_entry.id   AF-A0A1G2VPR6-F1
#
_cell.length_a   1.000
_cell.length_b   1.000
_cell.length_c   1.000
_cell.angle_alpha   90.00
_cell.angle_beta   90.00
_cell.angle_gamma   90.00
#
_symmetry.space_group_name_H-M   'P 1'
#
loop_
_entity.id
_entity.type
_entity.pdbx_description
1 polymer ?
#
loop_
_entity_poly.entity_id
_entity_poly.type
_entity_poly.pdbx_seq_one_letter_code
_entity_poly.pdbx_strand_id
1 'polypeptide(L)'
;MAIPILSLGSAYILAETFGWSEGLSKKFHRAKEFYLVIIISTALALLMNYFGFNPVKLLFYTALFHGIISPPLILTILSISNNKKIMGTYVNSSISNILGFGAFLIMTVAVIIFFAI
;
A
#
# COMPACT_ATOMS: atom_id res chain seq x y z
N MET A 1 -2.33 -18.57 -5.29
CA MET A 1 -2.89 -17.71 -6.35
C MET A 1 -2.55 -16.22 -6.17
N ALA A 2 -2.33 -15.69 -4.95
CA ALA A 2 -2.03 -14.26 -4.74
C ALA A 2 -0.53 -13.87 -4.73
N ILE A 3 0.39 -14.83 -4.64
CA ILE A 3 1.84 -14.58 -4.46
C ILE A 3 2.43 -13.68 -5.56
N PRO A 4 2.13 -13.88 -6.87
CA PRO A 4 2.75 -13.08 -7.92
C PRO A 4 2.29 -11.63 -7.92
N ILE A 5 0.99 -11.37 -7.72
CA ILE A 5 0.41 -10.02 -7.78
C ILE A 5 0.89 -9.17 -6.60
N LEU A 6 0.93 -9.75 -5.40
CA LEU A 6 1.45 -9.09 -4.19
C LEU A 6 2.95 -8.77 -4.32
N SER A 7 3.73 -9.73 -4.82
CA SER A 7 5.19 -9.56 -5.00
C SER A 7 5.53 -8.56 -6.10
N LEU A 8 4.71 -8.48 -7.16
CA LEU A 8 4.89 -7.46 -8.20
C LEU A 8 4.57 -6.06 -7.67
N GLY A 9 3.47 -5.90 -6.92
CA GLY A 9 3.05 -4.60 -6.38
C GLY A 9 4.08 -4.02 -5.40
N SER A 10 4.62 -4.85 -4.50
CA SER A 10 5.68 -4.43 -3.57
C SER A 10 6.98 -4.06 -4.29
N ALA A 11 7.36 -4.84 -5.31
CA ALA A 11 8.53 -4.52 -6.14
C ALA A 11 8.37 -3.21 -6.90
N TYR A 12 7.15 -2.90 -7.37
CA TYR A 12 6.86 -1.65 -8.07
C TYR A 12 6.98 -0.45 -7.11
N ILE A 13 6.33 -0.50 -5.95
CA ILE A 13 6.38 0.58 -4.96
C ILE A 13 7.82 0.84 -4.50
N LEU A 14 8.61 -0.22 -4.27
CA LEU A 14 10.01 -0.08 -3.90
C LEU A 14 10.84 0.53 -5.03
N ALA A 15 10.70 0.04 -6.26
CA ALA A 15 11.42 0.59 -7.41
C ALA A 15 11.07 2.07 -7.64
N GLU A 16 9.80 2.44 -7.54
CA GLU A 16 9.33 3.82 -7.68
C GLU A 16 9.86 4.72 -6.56
N THR A 17 9.86 4.23 -5.31
CA THR A 17 10.38 4.98 -4.14
C THR A 17 11.90 5.24 -4.26
N PHE A 18 12.66 4.29 -4.80
CA PHE A 18 14.12 4.43 -4.98
C PHE A 18 14.51 5.02 -6.34
N GLY A 19 13.56 5.32 -7.22
CA GLY A 19 13.81 5.85 -8.58
C GLY A 19 14.52 4.85 -9.51
N TRP A 20 14.39 3.55 -9.23
CA TRP A 20 15.02 2.49 -10.00
C TRP A 20 14.27 2.20 -11.31
N SER A 21 14.95 1.53 -12.25
CA SER A 21 14.35 1.15 -13.52
C SER A 21 13.28 0.07 -13.32
N GLU A 22 12.01 0.45 -13.40
CA GLU A 22 10.86 -0.47 -13.24
C GLU A 22 10.27 -0.97 -14.56
N GLY A 23 9.48 -2.06 -14.47
CA GLY A 23 8.62 -2.56 -15.54
C GLY A 23 8.93 -3.99 -15.98
N LEU A 24 7.90 -4.85 -15.97
CA LEU A 24 7.95 -6.21 -16.53
C LEU A 24 8.28 -6.24 -18.04
N SER A 25 8.09 -5.10 -18.72
CA SER A 25 8.39 -4.86 -20.13
C SER A 25 9.85 -4.51 -20.41
N LYS A 26 10.66 -4.20 -19.38
CA LYS A 26 12.09 -3.96 -19.54
C LYS A 26 12.88 -5.27 -19.41
N LYS A 27 13.85 -5.48 -20.31
CA LYS A 27 14.73 -6.65 -20.29
C LYS A 27 15.44 -6.77 -18.93
N PHE A 28 15.53 -8.00 -18.41
CA PHE A 28 16.17 -8.45 -17.16
C PHE A 28 17.51 -7.76 -16.83
N HIS A 29 18.22 -7.28 -17.84
CA HIS A 29 19.52 -6.65 -17.73
C HIS A 29 19.50 -5.17 -17.29
N ARG A 30 18.38 -4.44 -17.46
CA ARG A 30 18.27 -3.02 -17.07
C ARG A 30 17.59 -2.79 -15.71
N ALA A 31 16.92 -3.79 -15.17
CA ALA A 31 16.08 -3.67 -13.96
C ALA A 31 16.43 -4.76 -12.93
N LYS A 32 17.74 -5.00 -12.71
CA LYS A 32 18.21 -6.09 -11.83
C LYS A 32 17.61 -6.00 -10.43
N GLU A 33 17.51 -4.79 -9.89
CA GLU A 33 16.97 -4.52 -8.56
C GLU A 33 15.48 -4.89 -8.46
N PHE A 34 14.67 -4.56 -9.48
CA PHE A 34 13.24 -4.92 -9.53
C PHE A 34 13.01 -6.44 -9.52
N TYR A 35 13.74 -7.18 -10.37
CA TYR A 35 13.63 -8.64 -10.39
C TYR A 35 14.16 -9.29 -9.10
N LEU A 36 15.18 -8.69 -8.48
CA LEU A 36 15.75 -9.17 -7.23
C LEU A 36 14.76 -9.00 -6.06
N VAL A 37 14.02 -7.90 -6.00
CA VAL A 37 12.93 -7.70 -5.02
C VAL A 37 11.81 -8.74 -5.22
N ILE A 38 11.42 -9.05 -6.46
CA ILE A 38 10.40 -10.09 -6.72
C ILE A 38 10.88 -11.46 -6.25
N ILE A 39 12.13 -11.83 -6.55
CA ILE A 39 12.71 -13.12 -6.15
C ILE A 39 12.78 -13.20 -4.61
N ILE A 40 13.29 -12.17 -3.95
CA ILE A 40 13.38 -12.11 -2.49
C ILE A 40 11.98 -12.19 -1.86
N SER A 41 11.04 -11.38 -2.32
CA SER A 41 9.65 -11.37 -1.83
C SER A 41 8.99 -12.74 -1.97
N THR A 42 9.18 -13.40 -3.11
CA THR A 42 8.61 -14.73 -3.37
C THR A 42 9.27 -15.80 -2.49
N ALA A 43 10.59 -15.74 -2.33
CA ALA A 43 11.32 -16.66 -1.46
C ALA A 43 10.90 -16.52 0.01
N LEU A 44 10.79 -15.28 0.51
CA LEU A 44 10.28 -14.98 1.86
C LEU A 44 8.84 -15.49 2.05
N ALA A 45 7.96 -15.25 1.08
CA ALA A 45 6.58 -15.73 1.16
C ALA A 45 6.48 -17.27 1.23
N LEU A 46 7.33 -17.98 0.49
CA LEU A 46 7.42 -19.44 0.53
C LEU A 46 8.02 -19.94 1.86
N LEU A 47 9.07 -19.29 2.35
CA LEU A 47 9.69 -19.60 3.64
C LEU A 47 8.69 -19.43 4.79
N MET A 48 7.90 -18.35 4.80
CA MET A 48 6.89 -18.11 5.83
C MET A 48 5.81 -19.21 5.89
N ASN A 49 5.50 -19.84 4.77
CA ASN A 49 4.60 -20.99 4.74
C ASN A 49 5.21 -22.21 5.46
N TYR A 50 6.52 -22.41 5.34
CA TYR A 50 7.25 -23.51 5.97
C TYR A 50 7.43 -23.33 7.49
N PHE A 51 7.46 -22.08 7.97
CA PHE A 51 7.58 -21.77 9.41
C PHE A 51 6.29 -22.02 10.22
N GLY A 52 5.22 -22.55 9.62
CA GLY A 52 4.00 -22.91 10.36
C GLY A 52 3.20 -21.72 10.92
N PHE A 53 3.48 -20.50 10.45
CA PHE A 53 2.68 -19.33 10.79
C PHE A 53 1.26 -19.53 10.28
N ASN A 54 0.28 -19.47 11.19
CA ASN A 54 -1.12 -19.55 10.81
C ASN A 54 -1.47 -18.36 9.90
N PRO A 55 -1.76 -18.59 8.60
CA PRO A 55 -2.02 -17.51 7.65
C PRO A 55 -3.18 -16.62 8.08
N VAL A 56 -4.15 -17.17 8.82
CA VAL A 56 -5.30 -16.44 9.35
C VAL A 56 -4.86 -15.38 10.37
N LYS A 57 -3.92 -15.72 11.26
CA LYS A 57 -3.36 -14.73 12.20
C LYS A 57 -2.58 -13.64 11.47
N LEU A 58 -1.81 -14.02 10.46
CA LEU A 58 -1.02 -13.08 9.67
C LEU A 58 -1.90 -12.09 8.87
N LEU A 59 -2.99 -12.60 8.29
CA LEU A 59 -4.02 -11.79 7.65
C LEU A 59 -4.67 -10.83 8.63
N PHE A 60 -4.99 -11.30 9.85
CA PHE A 60 -5.54 -10.45 10.90
C PHE A 60 -4.58 -9.32 11.28
N TYR A 61 -3.31 -9.62 11.55
CA TYR A 61 -2.30 -8.59 11.82
C TYR A 61 -2.16 -7.59 10.67
N THR A 62 -2.15 -8.07 9.42
CA THR A 62 -2.06 -7.20 8.24
C THR A 62 -3.25 -6.24 8.17
N ALA A 63 -4.46 -6.72 8.47
CA ALA A 63 -5.66 -5.88 8.54
C ALA A 63 -5.57 -4.81 9.65
N LEU A 64 -5.01 -5.16 10.82
CA LEU A 64 -4.79 -4.20 11.90
C LEU A 64 -3.80 -3.09 11.49
N PHE A 65 -2.65 -3.47 10.92
CA PHE A 65 -1.67 -2.50 10.43
C PHE A 65 -2.29 -1.60 9.36
N HIS A 66 -3.05 -2.16 8.41
CA HIS A 66 -3.72 -1.37 7.39
C HIS A 66 -4.76 -0.41 7.98
N GLY A 67 -5.52 -0.85 8.98
CA GLY A 67 -6.45 0.02 9.71
C GLY A 67 -5.77 1.22 10.35
N ILE A 68 -4.62 1.03 10.99
CA ILE A 68 -3.83 2.10 11.63
C ILE A 68 -3.19 3.04 10.59
N ILE A 69 -2.73 2.50 9.46
CA ILE A 69 -2.05 3.28 8.40
C ILE A 69 -3.04 4.06 7.52
N SER A 70 -4.30 3.60 7.42
CA SER A 70 -5.30 4.20 6.54
C SER A 70 -5.63 5.68 6.84
N PRO A 71 -5.86 6.13 8.09
CA PRO A 71 -6.19 7.54 8.35
C PRO A 71 -5.08 8.54 7.94
N PRO A 72 -3.80 8.32 8.27
CA PRO A 72 -2.70 9.15 7.76
C PRO A 72 -2.60 9.16 6.23
N LEU A 73 -2.84 8.01 5.58
CA LEU A 73 -2.85 7.93 4.11
C LEU A 73 -3.99 8.78 3.52
N ILE A 74 -5.20 8.67 4.05
CA ILE A 74 -6.36 9.46 3.59
C ILE A 74 -6.09 10.96 3.73
N LEU A 75 -5.53 11.41 4.86
CA LEU A 75 -5.13 12.81 5.05
C LEU A 75 -4.10 13.27 4.02
N THR A 76 -3.11 12.43 3.73
CA THR A 76 -2.06 12.74 2.75
C THR A 76 -2.65 12.87 1.35
N ILE A 77 -3.51 11.92 0.96
CA ILE A 77 -4.19 11.92 -0.35
C ILE A 77 -5.10 13.14 -0.48
N LEU A 78 -5.89 13.48 0.54
CA LEU A 78 -6.75 14.68 0.56
C LEU A 78 -5.92 15.96 0.45
N SER A 79 -4.80 16.04 1.17
CA SER A 79 -3.90 17.21 1.13
C SER A 79 -3.27 17.41 -0.24
N ILE A 80 -2.83 16.33 -0.89
CA ILE A 80 -2.29 16.35 -2.26
C ILE A 80 -3.39 16.70 -3.26
N SER A 81 -4.56 16.08 -3.15
CA SER A 81 -5.68 16.25 -4.09
C SER A 81 -6.35 17.63 -4.01
N ASN A 82 -6.29 18.28 -2.84
CA ASN A 82 -6.75 19.66 -2.65
C ASN A 82 -5.71 20.70 -3.13
N ASN A 83 -4.46 20.29 -3.39
CA ASN A 83 -3.42 21.22 -3.80
C ASN A 83 -3.51 21.54 -5.30
N LYS A 84 -3.99 22.75 -5.62
CA LYS A 84 -4.05 23.29 -7.00
C LYS A 84 -2.70 23.30 -7.71
N LYS A 85 -1.58 23.34 -6.98
CA LYS A 85 -0.23 23.30 -7.57
C LYS A 85 0.12 21.93 -8.14
N ILE A 86 -0.47 20.85 -7.60
CA ILE A 86 -0.21 19.46 -8.01
C ILE A 86 -1.30 18.98 -8.96
N MET A 87 -2.58 19.23 -8.65
CA MET A 87 -3.74 18.76 -9.42
C MET A 87 -4.23 19.73 -10.51
N GLY A 88 -3.71 20.97 -10.55
CA GLY A 88 -4.10 21.97 -11.54
C GLY A 88 -5.60 22.33 -11.44
N THR A 89 -6.35 22.09 -12.52
CA THR A 89 -7.79 22.34 -12.61
C THR A 89 -8.66 21.20 -12.07
N TYR A 90 -8.11 20.00 -11.87
CA TYR A 90 -8.82 18.83 -11.35
C TYR A 90 -8.70 18.69 -9.83
N VAL A 91 -8.78 19.81 -9.11
CA VAL A 91 -8.81 19.74 -7.64
C VAL A 91 -10.09 19.11 -7.14
N ASN A 92 -9.96 18.48 -5.97
CA ASN A 92 -11.09 17.87 -5.30
C ASN A 92 -12.23 18.89 -5.13
N SER A 93 -13.44 18.53 -5.55
CA SER A 93 -14.63 19.34 -5.28
C SER A 93 -15.01 19.23 -3.81
N SER A 94 -15.83 20.17 -3.31
CA SER A 94 -16.30 20.15 -1.92
C SER A 94 -16.99 18.83 -1.55
N ILE A 95 -17.66 18.17 -2.50
CA ILE A 95 -18.31 16.86 -2.30
C ILE A 95 -17.27 15.77 -2.04
N SER A 96 -16.23 15.71 -2.88
CA SER A 96 -15.16 14.72 -2.75
C SER A 96 -14.33 14.95 -1.48
N ASN A 97 -14.18 16.20 -1.04
CA ASN A 97 -13.54 16.53 0.22
C ASN A 97 -14.39 16.10 1.44
N ILE A 98 -15.71 16.27 1.38
CA ILE A 98 -16.65 15.79 2.42
C ILE A 98 -16.64 14.27 2.49
N LEU A 99 -16.67 13.57 1.36
CA LEU A 99 -16.59 12.11 1.32
C LEU A 99 -15.24 11.59 1.85
N GLY A 100 -14.13 12.22 1.46
CA GLY A 100 -12.81 11.86 1.96
C GLY A 100 -12.67 12.13 3.47
N PHE A 101 -13.19 13.24 3.96
CA PHE A 101 -13.21 13.52 5.40
C PHE A 101 -14.13 12.57 6.17
N GLY A 102 -15.28 12.19 5.59
CA GLY A 102 -16.16 11.15 6.13
C GLY A 102 -15.45 9.81 6.25
N ALA A 103 -14.70 9.39 5.21
CA ALA A 103 -13.90 8.17 5.25
C ALA A 103 -12.78 8.25 6.31
N PHE A 104 -12.11 9.39 6.44
CA PHE A 104 -11.13 9.63 7.49
C PHE A 104 -11.76 9.50 8.89
N LEU A 105 -12.93 10.10 9.11
CA LEU A 105 -13.64 10.04 10.40
C LEU A 105 -14.04 8.60 10.73
N ILE A 106 -14.65 7.88 9.78
CA ILE A 106 -15.07 6.48 9.96
C ILE A 106 -13.87 5.59 10.29
N MET A 107 -12.77 5.71 9.54
CA MET A 107 -11.56 4.92 9.78
C MET A 107 -10.91 5.25 11.13
N THR A 108 -10.84 6.54 11.49
CA THR A 108 -10.30 6.97 12.79
C THR A 108 -11.13 6.43 13.94
N VAL A 109 -12.46 6.53 13.85
CA VAL A 109 -13.38 5.98 14.86
C VAL A 109 -13.25 4.46 14.95
N ALA A 110 -13.16 3.75 13.82
CA ALA A 110 -12.97 2.31 13.81
C ALA A 110 -11.67 1.88 14.52
N VAL A 111 -10.57 2.60 14.30
CA VAL A 111 -9.29 2.34 14.98
C VAL A 111 -9.40 2.63 16.48
N ILE A 112 -10.03 3.73 16.87
CA ILE A 112 -10.22 4.07 18.29
C ILE A 112 -11.08 3.01 19.00
N ILE A 113 -12.17 2.56 18.37
CA ILE A 113 -13.03 1.50 18.90
C ILE A 113 -12.25 0.19 19.03
N PHE A 114 -11.44 -0.16 18.03
CA PHE A 114 -10.61 -1.36 18.08
C PHE A 114 -9.59 -1.34 19.22
N PHE A 115 -9.01 -0.19 19.55
CA PHE A 115 -8.12 -0.04 20.71
C PHE A 115 -8.85 0.06 22.06
N ALA A 116 -10.14 0.38 22.06
CA ALA A 116 -10.95 0.51 23.28
C ALA A 116 -11.64 -0.79 23.73
N ILE A 117 -11.65 -1.82 22.87
CA ILE A 117 -12.16 -3.18 23.13
C ILE A 117 -11.01 -4.09 23.55
#